data_AF-A0A815T0I6-F1
#
_entry.id   AF-A0A815T0I6-F1
#
_cell.length_a   1.000
_cell.length_b   1.000
_cell.length_c   1.000
_cell.angle_alpha   90.00
_cell.angle_beta   90.00
_cell.angle_gamma   90.00
#
_symmetry.space_group_name_H-M   'P 1'
#
loop_
_entity.id
_entity.type
_entity.pdbx_description
1 polymer ?
#
loop_
_entity_poly.entity_id
_entity_poly.type
_entity_poly.pdbx_seq_one_letter_code
_entity_poly.pdbx_strand_id
1 'polypeptide(L)'
;MYILIVVTFIIAACYGAPYKVKPFNSCGYEACNLGQPDKLNVHLVAHTHDDVGWLKTVDQYYYGARSDIQRASVQYILDSVIESLVQNPERRFIYVEIAFFWRWWNQQSQEIQDTVKQLVNDGRLEFISGGWCMNDEGATHYNSIIDQHTLGFQFLNDTFGECARPKIGWQIDPFGHSREVASLFAQMGFDGTFFGRVDYQDKDQRNKTKTMEMIWKASANLGQ
;
A
#
# COMPACT_ATOMS: atom_id res chain seq x y z
N MET A 1 59.63 41.10 8.59
CA MET A 1 58.56 40.59 9.48
C MET A 1 57.63 39.76 8.60
N TYR A 2 57.81 38.45 8.56
CA TYR A 2 57.01 37.55 7.72
C TYR A 2 55.95 36.88 8.57
N ILE A 3 54.69 37.04 8.19
CA ILE A 3 53.54 36.39 8.83
C ILE A 3 53.34 35.03 8.16
N LEU A 4 53.49 33.96 8.93
CA LEU A 4 53.20 32.59 8.51
C LEU A 4 51.69 32.35 8.71
N ILE A 5 50.94 32.17 7.62
CA ILE A 5 49.54 31.75 7.68
C ILE A 5 49.51 30.24 7.49
N VAL A 6 49.12 29.51 8.54
CA VAL A 6 48.87 28.08 8.50
C VAL A 6 47.37 27.88 8.26
N VAL A 7 47.02 27.32 7.11
CA VAL A 7 45.64 26.93 6.78
C VAL A 7 45.48 25.45 7.10
N THR A 8 44.71 25.16 8.15
CA THR A 8 44.40 23.79 8.56
C THR A 8 43.16 23.30 7.81
N PHE A 9 43.30 22.31 6.94
CA PHE A 9 42.17 21.61 6.32
C PHE A 9 41.61 20.58 7.30
N ILE A 10 40.38 20.80 7.78
CA ILE A 10 39.62 19.79 8.53
C ILE A 10 38.86 18.95 7.49
N ILE A 11 39.35 17.73 7.24
CA ILE A 11 38.60 16.72 6.50
C ILE A 11 37.61 16.09 7.47
N ALA A 12 36.35 16.53 7.41
CA ALA A 12 35.25 15.86 8.10
C ALA A 12 34.93 14.57 7.34
N ALA A 13 35.43 13.43 7.84
CA ALA A 13 34.98 12.13 7.39
C ALA A 13 33.54 11.91 7.88
N CYS A 14 32.56 12.09 6.99
CA CYS A 14 31.19 11.65 7.23
C CYS A 14 31.17 10.12 7.26
N TYR A 15 31.33 9.53 8.44
CA TYR A 15 30.99 8.13 8.65
C TYR A 15 29.46 8.01 8.60
N GLY A 16 28.93 7.64 7.44
CA GLY A 16 27.57 7.11 7.37
C GLY A 16 27.49 5.92 8.31
N ALA A 17 26.54 5.93 9.25
CA ALA A 17 26.33 4.81 10.13
C ALA A 17 26.10 3.55 9.26
N PRO A 18 26.77 2.42 9.54
CA PRO A 18 26.57 1.21 8.77
C PRO A 18 25.09 0.82 8.86
N TYR A 19 24.44 0.72 7.69
CA TYR A 19 23.09 0.21 7.58
C TYR A 19 23.08 -1.20 8.21
N LYS A 20 22.37 -1.35 9.32
CA LYS A 20 22.16 -2.68 9.92
C LYS A 20 21.33 -3.48 8.93
N VAL A 21 21.99 -4.41 8.23
CA VAL A 21 21.33 -5.39 7.37
C VAL A 21 20.33 -6.14 8.23
N LYS A 22 19.03 -5.88 8.03
CA LYS A 22 17.97 -6.71 8.62
C LYS A 22 18.13 -8.13 8.07
N PRO A 23 17.78 -9.17 8.86
CA PRO A 23 17.81 -10.54 8.37
C PRO A 23 17.00 -10.65 7.08
N PHE A 24 17.49 -11.46 6.13
CA PHE A 24 16.71 -11.89 4.97
C PHE A 24 15.36 -12.43 5.47
N ASN A 25 14.24 -11.84 5.01
CA ASN A 25 12.85 -12.18 5.35
C ASN A 25 12.27 -11.57 6.64
N SER A 26 12.39 -10.25 6.84
CA SER A 26 11.59 -9.52 7.84
C SER A 26 10.41 -8.77 7.21
N CYS A 27 9.65 -9.40 6.31
CA CYS A 27 8.43 -8.84 5.72
C CYS A 27 7.21 -9.13 6.59
N GLY A 28 6.02 -8.66 6.21
CA GLY A 28 4.80 -8.92 6.99
C GLY A 28 4.81 -8.28 8.38
N TYR A 29 4.26 -8.97 9.38
CA TYR A 29 4.13 -8.43 10.74
C TYR A 29 5.49 -8.27 11.43
N GLU A 30 6.47 -9.07 11.05
CA GLU A 30 7.86 -9.00 11.50
C GLU A 30 8.53 -7.69 11.06
N ALA A 31 8.02 -7.08 9.98
CA ALA A 31 8.48 -5.78 9.51
C ALA A 31 7.92 -4.61 10.32
N CYS A 32 6.83 -4.79 11.09
CA CYS A 32 6.04 -3.69 11.64
C CYS A 32 6.82 -2.83 12.66
N ASN A 33 6.54 -1.53 12.66
CA ASN A 33 6.91 -0.66 13.76
C ASN A 33 5.78 -0.69 14.80
N LEU A 34 6.02 -1.36 15.93
CA LEU A 34 5.04 -1.53 17.02
C LEU A 34 4.83 -0.25 17.84
N GLY A 35 5.62 0.80 17.60
CA GLY A 35 5.54 2.03 18.37
C GLY A 35 6.01 1.86 19.81
N GLN A 36 5.49 2.70 20.71
CA GLN A 36 5.82 2.70 22.14
C GLN A 36 4.54 2.39 22.95
N PRO A 37 4.52 1.34 23.80
CA PRO A 37 3.31 0.89 24.49
C PRO A 37 2.61 1.96 25.33
N ASP A 38 3.38 2.81 26.00
CA ASP A 38 2.86 3.81 26.96
C ASP A 38 2.66 5.20 26.34
N LYS A 39 2.55 5.28 25.01
CA LYS A 39 2.35 6.55 24.29
C LYS A 39 1.25 6.45 23.25
N LEU A 40 0.73 7.61 22.87
CA LEU A 40 -0.07 7.71 21.65
C LEU A 40 0.84 7.44 20.45
N ASN A 41 0.53 6.36 19.72
CA ASN A 41 1.20 6.03 18.47
C ASN A 41 0.39 6.57 17.29
N VAL A 42 1.06 7.32 16.42
CA VAL A 42 0.46 7.88 15.21
C VAL A 42 1.11 7.17 14.02
N HIS A 43 0.33 6.34 13.34
CA HIS A 43 0.78 5.62 12.15
C HIS A 43 0.51 6.48 10.91
N LEU A 44 1.57 7.01 10.31
CA LEU A 44 1.49 7.71 9.03
C LEU A 44 1.51 6.67 7.91
N VAL A 45 0.37 6.51 7.23
CA VAL A 45 0.19 5.53 6.16
C VAL A 45 0.18 6.27 4.82
N ALA A 46 1.31 6.29 4.13
CA ALA A 46 1.43 6.92 2.81
C ALA A 46 0.83 6.01 1.73
N HIS A 47 -0.10 6.54 0.94
CA HIS A 47 -0.79 5.83 -0.12
C HIS A 47 -1.13 6.76 -1.29
N THR A 48 -1.53 6.15 -2.40
CA THR A 48 -2.24 6.80 -3.50
C THR A 48 -3.58 6.10 -3.69
N HIS A 49 -4.56 6.75 -4.31
CA HIS A 49 -5.81 6.14 -4.71
C HIS A 49 -5.94 6.29 -6.22
N ASP A 50 -5.70 5.19 -6.93
CA ASP A 50 -5.54 5.20 -8.37
C ASP A 50 -6.74 4.50 -9.03
N ASP A 51 -7.80 5.27 -9.30
CA ASP A 51 -9.01 4.75 -9.96
C ASP A 51 -8.67 4.02 -11.27
N VAL A 52 -9.09 2.75 -11.37
CA VAL A 52 -8.95 1.94 -12.60
C VAL A 52 -10.05 2.32 -13.61
N GLY A 53 -10.07 3.60 -13.96
CA GLY A 53 -11.08 4.24 -14.78
C GLY A 53 -12.15 4.96 -13.96
N TRP A 54 -12.36 6.25 -14.23
CA TRP A 54 -13.39 7.10 -13.61
C TRP A 54 -13.68 8.31 -14.50
N LEU A 55 -12.91 9.40 -14.37
CA LEU A 55 -13.00 10.56 -15.27
C LEU A 55 -12.16 10.37 -16.54
N LYS A 56 -11.11 9.57 -16.44
CA LYS A 56 -10.24 9.16 -17.56
C LYS A 56 -10.28 7.65 -17.74
N THR A 57 -9.85 7.18 -18.91
CA THR A 57 -9.65 5.74 -19.12
C THR A 57 -8.43 5.25 -18.35
N VAL A 58 -8.32 3.93 -18.17
CA VAL A 58 -7.16 3.29 -17.51
C VAL A 58 -5.84 3.74 -18.15
N ASP A 59 -5.72 3.69 -19.48
CA ASP A 59 -4.50 4.11 -20.19
C ASP A 59 -4.20 5.61 -20.02
N GLN A 60 -5.24 6.44 -19.97
CA GLN A 60 -5.06 7.88 -19.77
C GLN A 60 -4.61 8.21 -18.35
N TYR A 61 -5.10 7.48 -17.35
CA TYR A 61 -4.56 7.57 -15.99
C TYR A 61 -3.13 7.05 -15.91
N TYR A 62 -2.82 5.93 -16.57
CA TYR A 62 -1.49 5.35 -16.53
C TYR A 62 -0.43 6.32 -17.10
N TYR A 63 -0.60 6.74 -18.35
CA TYR A 63 0.36 7.58 -19.08
C TYR A 63 0.26 9.08 -18.78
N GLY A 64 -0.68 9.53 -17.95
CA GLY A 64 -0.84 10.97 -17.67
C GLY A 64 -1.50 11.77 -18.81
N ALA A 65 -2.11 11.10 -19.78
CA ALA A 65 -2.82 11.76 -20.87
C ALA A 65 -4.09 12.47 -20.37
N ARG A 66 -4.61 13.38 -21.19
CA ARG A 66 -5.82 14.16 -20.90
C ARG A 66 -5.78 14.88 -19.54
N SER A 67 -4.65 15.51 -19.25
CA SER A 67 -4.46 16.31 -18.03
C SER A 67 -5.37 17.54 -17.95
N ASP A 68 -6.05 17.89 -19.06
CA ASP A 68 -7.17 18.85 -19.10
C ASP A 68 -8.42 18.36 -18.35
N ILE A 69 -8.65 17.04 -18.30
CA ILE A 69 -9.76 16.42 -17.54
C ILE A 69 -9.36 16.29 -16.07
N GLN A 70 -8.24 15.61 -15.82
CA GLN A 70 -7.70 15.37 -14.49
C GLN A 70 -6.20 15.16 -14.54
N ARG A 71 -5.47 15.90 -13.70
CA ARG A 71 -4.02 15.80 -13.54
C ARG A 71 -3.67 14.58 -12.69
N ALA A 72 -3.44 13.45 -13.34
CA ALA A 72 -3.09 12.19 -12.70
C ALA A 72 -2.28 11.33 -13.67
N SER A 73 -1.19 10.74 -13.20
CA SER A 73 -0.33 9.83 -13.97
C SER A 73 0.27 8.74 -13.08
N VAL A 74 -0.26 7.53 -13.19
CA VAL A 74 0.10 6.41 -12.30
C VAL A 74 1.54 5.95 -12.53
N GLN A 75 2.03 5.98 -13.78
CA GLN A 75 3.41 5.65 -14.08
C GLN A 75 4.39 6.51 -13.26
N TYR A 76 4.21 7.83 -13.28
CA TYR A 76 5.10 8.75 -12.55
C TYR A 76 4.92 8.65 -11.03
N ILE A 77 3.73 8.29 -10.55
CA ILE A 77 3.52 8.00 -9.13
C ILE A 77 4.39 6.81 -8.72
N LEU A 78 4.31 5.69 -9.44
CA LEU A 78 5.11 4.50 -9.14
C LEU A 78 6.62 4.77 -9.25
N ASP A 79 7.07 5.42 -10.32
CA ASP A 79 8.50 5.78 -10.49
C ASP A 79 9.02 6.58 -9.28
N SER A 80 8.28 7.62 -8.89
CA SER A 80 8.69 8.51 -7.78
C SER A 80 8.57 7.87 -6.40
N VAL A 81 7.60 6.97 -6.19
CA VAL A 81 7.47 6.20 -4.95
C VAL A 81 8.67 5.27 -4.78
N ILE A 82 9.05 4.52 -5.81
CA ILE A 82 10.20 3.61 -5.75
C ILE A 82 11.49 4.40 -5.47
N GLU A 83 11.72 5.50 -6.19
CA GLU A 83 12.88 6.37 -5.93
C GLU A 83 12.87 6.90 -4.49
N SER A 84 11.71 7.38 -4.01
CA SER A 84 11.56 7.92 -2.66
C SER A 84 11.80 6.86 -1.60
N LEU A 85 11.35 5.62 -1.80
CA LEU A 85 11.62 4.53 -0.89
C LEU A 85 13.13 4.22 -0.85
N VAL A 86 13.81 4.12 -2.00
CA VAL A 86 15.26 3.86 -2.04
C VAL A 86 16.05 4.93 -1.25
N GLN A 87 15.66 6.20 -1.35
CA GLN A 87 16.37 7.31 -0.71
C GLN A 87 16.33 7.31 0.83
N ASN A 88 15.37 6.64 1.48
CA ASN A 88 15.31 6.63 2.95
C ASN A 88 14.68 5.33 3.47
N PRO A 89 15.43 4.48 4.20
CA PRO A 89 14.98 3.17 4.67
C PRO A 89 13.79 3.17 5.63
N GLU A 90 13.50 4.30 6.29
CA GLU A 90 12.36 4.42 7.21
C GLU A 90 11.04 4.68 6.47
N ARG A 91 11.09 5.10 5.20
CA ARG A 91 9.88 5.36 4.41
C ARG A 91 9.17 4.04 4.09
N ARG A 92 7.84 4.11 4.12
CA ARG A 92 6.93 3.05 3.72
C ARG A 92 5.86 3.61 2.78
N PHE A 93 5.33 2.73 1.94
CA PHE A 93 4.22 3.05 1.06
C PHE A 93 3.34 1.81 0.88
N ILE A 94 2.02 2.02 0.89
CA ILE A 94 1.04 0.98 0.53
C ILE A 94 0.57 1.21 -0.91
N TYR A 95 0.41 0.13 -1.68
CA TYR A 95 -0.14 0.18 -3.03
C TYR A 95 -1.28 -0.85 -3.20
N VAL A 96 -2.30 -0.49 -3.97
CA VAL A 96 -3.61 -1.20 -3.96
C VAL A 96 -3.96 -1.80 -5.32
N GLU A 97 -4.03 -1.00 -6.38
CA GLU A 97 -4.64 -1.40 -7.66
C GLU A 97 -3.68 -2.17 -8.58
N ILE A 98 -3.72 -3.50 -8.50
CA ILE A 98 -2.78 -4.38 -9.21
C ILE A 98 -2.85 -4.23 -10.73
N ALA A 99 -3.97 -3.80 -11.31
CA ALA A 99 -4.06 -3.50 -12.74
C ALA A 99 -2.98 -2.53 -13.23
N PHE A 100 -2.76 -1.45 -12.48
CA PHE A 100 -1.74 -0.46 -12.81
C PHE A 100 -0.35 -0.95 -12.47
N PHE A 101 -0.17 -1.58 -11.30
CA PHE A 101 1.13 -2.08 -10.88
C PHE A 101 1.65 -3.16 -11.85
N TRP A 102 0.81 -4.10 -12.26
CA TRP A 102 1.14 -5.13 -13.24
C TRP A 102 1.61 -4.51 -14.56
N ARG A 103 0.92 -3.47 -15.03
CA ARG A 103 1.30 -2.78 -16.26
C ARG A 103 2.64 -2.09 -16.13
N TRP A 104 2.85 -1.38 -15.02
CA TRP A 104 4.12 -0.73 -14.71
C TRP A 104 5.26 -1.73 -14.61
N TRP A 105 5.07 -2.80 -13.85
CA TRP A 105 6.04 -3.88 -13.62
C TRP A 105 6.60 -4.45 -14.93
N ASN A 106 5.72 -4.71 -15.90
CA ASN A 106 6.10 -5.30 -17.20
C ASN A 106 6.87 -4.33 -18.11
N GLN A 107 6.98 -3.05 -17.73
CA GLN A 107 7.75 -2.05 -18.47
C GLN A 107 9.10 -1.75 -17.80
N GLN A 108 9.38 -2.34 -16.64
CA GLN A 108 10.60 -2.05 -15.87
C GLN A 108 11.80 -2.88 -16.32
N SER A 109 13.00 -2.31 -16.13
CA SER A 109 14.25 -3.06 -16.28
C SER A 109 14.42 -4.07 -15.14
N GLN A 110 15.29 -5.06 -15.35
CA GLN A 110 15.61 -6.05 -14.31
C GLN A 110 16.13 -5.39 -13.02
N GLU A 111 16.92 -4.33 -13.14
CA GLU A 111 17.45 -3.58 -12.00
C GLU A 111 16.34 -2.95 -11.13
N ILE A 112 15.34 -2.34 -11.77
CA ILE A 112 14.19 -1.78 -11.05
C ILE A 112 13.33 -2.90 -10.47
N GLN A 113 13.10 -3.99 -11.21
CA GLN A 113 12.36 -5.14 -10.70
C GLN A 113 13.02 -5.75 -9.45
N ASP A 114 14.34 -5.89 -9.44
CA ASP A 114 15.09 -6.41 -8.29
C ASP A 114 15.05 -5.44 -7.10
N THR A 115 15.13 -4.13 -7.37
CA THR A 115 14.96 -3.08 -6.35
C THR A 115 13.59 -3.16 -5.69
N VAL A 116 12.53 -3.29 -6.48
CA VAL A 116 11.15 -3.40 -5.98
C VAL A 116 10.95 -4.67 -5.18
N LYS A 117 11.46 -5.81 -5.66
CA LYS A 117 11.44 -7.07 -4.90
C LYS A 117 12.10 -6.91 -3.53
N GLN A 118 13.25 -6.23 -3.47
CA GLN A 118 13.91 -5.95 -2.20
C GLN A 118 13.05 -5.06 -1.29
N LEU A 119 12.44 -4.00 -1.82
CA LEU A 119 11.54 -3.13 -1.03
C LEU A 119 10.32 -3.87 -0.47
N VAL A 120 9.78 -4.84 -1.21
CA VAL A 120 8.68 -5.70 -0.76
C VAL A 120 9.16 -6.68 0.32
N ASN A 121 10.31 -7.32 0.11
CA ASN A 121 10.91 -8.24 1.10
C ASN A 121 11.33 -7.54 2.40
N ASP A 122 11.63 -6.24 2.34
CA ASP A 122 11.93 -5.41 3.50
C ASP A 122 10.67 -4.86 4.21
N GLY A 123 9.47 -5.10 3.66
CA GLY A 123 8.19 -4.59 4.17
C GLY A 123 8.05 -3.07 4.04
N ARG A 124 8.72 -2.47 3.03
CA ARG A 124 8.76 -1.03 2.78
C ARG A 124 7.77 -0.60 1.69
N LEU A 125 7.59 -1.45 0.69
CA LEU A 125 6.46 -1.39 -0.21
C LEU A 125 5.52 -2.55 0.15
N GLU A 126 4.29 -2.25 0.53
CA GLU A 126 3.31 -3.26 0.93
C GLU A 126 2.10 -3.23 -0.01
N PHE A 127 1.63 -4.40 -0.43
CA PHE A 127 0.39 -4.53 -1.18
C PHE A 127 -0.77 -4.81 -0.23
N ILE A 128 -1.82 -3.99 -0.31
CA ILE A 128 -3.05 -4.15 0.48
C ILE A 128 -4.26 -4.24 -0.45
N SER A 129 -5.33 -4.92 -0.04
CA SER A 129 -6.37 -5.49 -0.92
C SER A 129 -5.83 -6.44 -1.98
N GLY A 130 -4.85 -6.03 -2.79
CA GLY A 130 -4.14 -6.82 -3.79
C GLY A 130 -5.00 -7.40 -4.92
N GLY A 131 -6.24 -6.92 -5.06
CA GLY A 131 -7.08 -7.23 -6.21
C GLY A 131 -6.70 -6.43 -7.44
N TRP A 132 -7.25 -6.81 -8.59
CA TRP A 132 -7.02 -6.09 -9.84
C TRP A 132 -7.43 -4.61 -9.74
N CYS A 133 -8.55 -4.33 -9.06
CA CYS A 133 -8.97 -3.00 -8.64
C CYS A 133 -9.57 -3.02 -7.21
N MET A 134 -9.91 -1.83 -6.71
CA MET A 134 -10.81 -1.68 -5.56
C MET A 134 -12.24 -1.80 -6.08
N ASN A 135 -12.85 -2.98 -5.97
CA ASN A 135 -14.18 -3.23 -6.53
C ASN A 135 -15.28 -2.47 -5.77
N ASP A 136 -16.34 -2.09 -6.50
CA ASP A 136 -17.61 -1.67 -5.88
C ASP A 136 -18.19 -2.81 -5.02
N GLU A 137 -19.04 -2.46 -4.05
CA GLU A 137 -19.71 -3.42 -3.17
C GLU A 137 -21.24 -3.42 -3.32
N GLY A 138 -21.81 -2.49 -4.09
CA GLY A 138 -23.25 -2.37 -4.30
C GLY A 138 -23.80 -3.18 -5.48
N ALA A 139 -23.02 -3.31 -6.56
CA ALA A 139 -23.46 -3.84 -7.85
C ALA A 139 -22.62 -5.01 -8.38
N THR A 140 -21.66 -5.50 -7.59
CA THR A 140 -20.80 -6.62 -7.99
C THR A 140 -21.38 -7.98 -7.58
N HIS A 141 -21.17 -8.99 -8.43
CA HIS A 141 -21.41 -10.38 -8.06
C HIS A 141 -20.19 -10.96 -7.34
N TYR A 142 -20.40 -11.78 -6.30
CA TYR A 142 -19.32 -12.34 -5.47
C TYR A 142 -18.29 -13.14 -6.29
N ASN A 143 -18.72 -13.90 -7.30
CA ASN A 143 -17.78 -14.58 -8.22
C ASN A 143 -16.81 -13.59 -8.89
N SER A 144 -17.28 -12.44 -9.36
CA SER A 144 -16.43 -11.44 -10.01
C SER A 144 -15.46 -10.78 -9.02
N ILE A 145 -15.88 -10.62 -7.75
CA ILE A 145 -15.00 -10.18 -6.67
C ILE A 145 -13.88 -11.20 -6.44
N ILE A 146 -14.21 -12.50 -6.43
CA ILE A 146 -13.23 -13.58 -6.28
C ILE A 146 -12.28 -13.61 -7.48
N ASP A 147 -12.79 -13.56 -8.69
CA ASP A 147 -11.99 -13.64 -9.92
C ASP A 147 -10.97 -12.49 -9.99
N GLN A 148 -11.41 -11.26 -9.73
CA GLN A 148 -10.52 -10.10 -9.81
C GLN A 148 -9.48 -10.06 -8.68
N HIS A 149 -9.81 -10.59 -7.49
CA HIS A 149 -8.84 -10.74 -6.40
C HIS A 149 -7.83 -11.83 -6.74
N THR A 150 -8.30 -12.97 -7.26
CA THR A 150 -7.46 -14.10 -7.65
C THR A 150 -6.44 -13.68 -8.71
N LEU A 151 -6.86 -12.89 -9.70
CA LEU A 151 -5.96 -12.37 -10.73
C LEU A 151 -4.82 -11.52 -10.14
N GLY A 152 -5.14 -10.62 -9.20
CA GLY A 152 -4.13 -9.80 -8.53
C GLY A 152 -3.21 -10.64 -7.62
N PHE A 153 -3.80 -11.53 -6.81
CA PHE A 153 -3.05 -12.42 -5.91
C PHE A 153 -2.10 -13.35 -6.64
N GLN A 154 -2.52 -13.90 -7.78
CA GLN A 154 -1.66 -14.76 -8.59
C GLN A 154 -0.42 -14.00 -9.06
N PHE A 155 -0.61 -12.79 -9.63
CA PHE A 155 0.53 -11.97 -10.04
C PHE A 155 1.47 -11.64 -8.88
N LEU A 156 0.92 -11.23 -7.73
CA LEU A 156 1.72 -10.89 -6.56
C LEU A 156 2.53 -12.09 -6.05
N ASN A 157 1.88 -13.25 -5.94
CA ASN A 157 2.52 -14.47 -5.50
C ASN A 157 3.62 -14.93 -6.46
N ASP A 158 3.32 -14.96 -7.77
CA ASP A 158 4.27 -15.42 -8.78
C ASP A 158 5.48 -14.48 -8.92
N THR A 159 5.31 -13.19 -8.59
CA THR A 159 6.35 -12.15 -8.75
C THR A 159 7.19 -11.94 -7.49
N PHE A 160 6.55 -11.96 -6.31
CA PHE A 160 7.15 -11.52 -5.03
C PHE A 160 7.03 -12.57 -3.91
N GLY A 161 6.25 -13.64 -4.12
CA GLY A 161 6.06 -14.69 -3.13
C GLY A 161 5.34 -14.22 -1.88
N GLU A 162 5.68 -14.84 -0.75
CA GLU A 162 4.95 -14.70 0.52
C GLU A 162 4.94 -13.26 1.06
N CYS A 163 6.02 -12.49 0.85
CA CYS A 163 6.13 -11.12 1.34
C CYS A 163 5.15 -10.13 0.69
N ALA A 164 4.58 -10.46 -0.47
CA ALA A 164 3.57 -9.64 -1.12
C ALA A 164 2.14 -10.06 -0.80
N ARG A 165 1.92 -11.09 0.03
CA ARG A 165 0.58 -11.56 0.37
C ARG A 165 -0.15 -10.47 1.17
N PRO A 166 -1.23 -9.87 0.65
CA PRO A 166 -1.97 -8.85 1.38
C PRO A 166 -2.60 -9.42 2.66
N LYS A 167 -2.60 -8.63 3.73
CA LYS A 167 -3.18 -8.98 5.03
C LYS A 167 -4.42 -8.16 5.37
N ILE A 168 -4.59 -7.03 4.71
CA ILE A 168 -5.58 -6.02 5.05
C ILE A 168 -6.37 -5.65 3.79
N GLY A 169 -7.70 -5.62 3.92
CA GLY A 169 -8.59 -5.01 2.94
C GLY A 169 -8.56 -3.49 3.01
N TRP A 170 -8.62 -2.84 1.86
CA TRP A 170 -8.58 -1.39 1.69
C TRP A 170 -9.68 -0.96 0.73
N GLN A 171 -10.83 -0.64 1.30
CA GLN A 171 -12.06 -0.25 0.59
C GLN A 171 -12.41 1.21 0.92
N ILE A 172 -11.48 2.12 0.64
CA ILE A 172 -11.62 3.52 1.08
C ILE A 172 -12.68 4.31 0.32
N ASP A 173 -12.99 3.93 -0.93
CA ASP A 173 -13.86 4.70 -1.82
C ASP A 173 -15.16 4.06 -2.34
N PRO A 174 -15.48 2.76 -2.15
CA PRO A 174 -16.81 2.24 -2.48
C PRO A 174 -17.94 2.95 -1.72
N PHE A 175 -19.10 3.10 -2.36
CA PHE A 175 -20.23 3.85 -1.81
C PHE A 175 -21.11 2.98 -0.90
N GLY A 176 -20.57 2.66 0.27
CA GLY A 176 -21.15 1.71 1.21
C GLY A 176 -20.49 0.34 1.10
N HIS A 177 -20.70 -0.51 2.11
CA HIS A 177 -19.96 -1.76 2.27
C HIS A 177 -20.91 -2.93 2.47
N SER A 178 -20.65 -4.00 1.74
CA SER A 178 -21.44 -5.22 1.76
C SER A 178 -20.93 -6.15 2.84
N ARG A 179 -21.87 -6.82 3.50
CA ARG A 179 -21.53 -7.92 4.41
C ARG A 179 -20.80 -9.06 3.68
N GLU A 180 -21.07 -9.25 2.38
CA GLU A 180 -20.46 -10.32 1.59
C GLU A 180 -18.97 -10.10 1.36
N VAL A 181 -18.53 -8.87 1.02
CA VAL A 181 -17.09 -8.58 0.84
C VAL A 181 -16.31 -8.77 2.14
N ALA A 182 -16.86 -8.36 3.28
CA ALA A 182 -16.24 -8.64 4.59
C ALA A 182 -16.11 -10.16 4.85
N SER A 183 -17.12 -10.95 4.47
CA SER A 183 -17.09 -12.42 4.57
C SER A 183 -16.04 -13.03 3.64
N LEU A 184 -15.92 -12.53 2.41
CA LEU A 184 -14.91 -12.98 1.44
C LEU A 184 -13.49 -12.64 1.89
N PHE A 185 -13.26 -11.42 2.39
CA PHE A 185 -11.95 -11.00 2.92
C PHE A 185 -11.49 -11.88 4.07
N ALA A 186 -12.38 -12.21 5.01
CA ALA A 186 -12.07 -13.16 6.07
C ALA A 186 -11.68 -14.54 5.52
N GLN A 187 -12.40 -15.05 4.50
CA GLN A 187 -12.10 -16.33 3.85
C GLN A 187 -10.82 -16.30 2.99
N MET A 188 -10.44 -15.14 2.45
CA MET A 188 -9.17 -14.92 1.76
C MET A 188 -7.99 -14.84 2.75
N GLY A 189 -8.27 -14.79 4.05
CA GLY A 189 -7.28 -14.74 5.13
C GLY A 189 -6.78 -13.33 5.43
N PHE A 190 -7.61 -12.31 5.22
CA PHE A 190 -7.33 -10.96 5.74
C PHE A 190 -7.66 -10.88 7.23
N ASP A 191 -6.81 -10.16 7.94
CA ASP A 191 -6.90 -9.93 9.39
C ASP A 191 -7.78 -8.71 9.71
N GLY A 192 -7.99 -7.82 8.75
CA GLY A 192 -8.83 -6.63 8.90
C GLY A 192 -9.18 -5.98 7.56
N THR A 193 -10.08 -5.01 7.61
CA THR A 193 -10.41 -4.15 6.47
C THR A 193 -10.66 -2.73 6.94
N PHE A 194 -10.19 -1.75 6.16
CA PHE A 194 -10.42 -0.33 6.38
C PHE A 194 -11.25 0.24 5.26
N PHE A 195 -12.16 1.14 5.61
CA PHE A 195 -12.99 1.84 4.64
C PHE A 195 -13.29 3.27 5.07
N GLY A 196 -13.55 4.13 4.10
CA GLY A 196 -13.73 5.58 4.32
C GLY A 196 -15.19 6.03 4.37
N ARG A 197 -16.08 5.36 3.63
CA ARG A 197 -17.43 5.83 3.37
C ARG A 197 -18.46 5.05 4.20
N VAL A 198 -19.09 5.74 5.12
CA VAL A 198 -20.21 5.24 5.93
C VAL A 198 -21.25 6.33 6.03
N ASP A 199 -22.51 5.96 6.30
CA ASP A 199 -23.57 6.93 6.55
C ASP A 199 -23.12 7.95 7.61
N TYR A 200 -23.37 9.23 7.37
CA TYR A 200 -22.89 10.30 8.24
C TYR A 200 -23.50 10.23 9.65
N GLN A 201 -24.74 9.74 9.80
CA GLN A 201 -25.37 9.56 11.11
C GLN A 201 -24.70 8.43 11.88
N ASP A 202 -24.37 7.32 11.22
CA ASP A 202 -23.60 6.22 11.82
C ASP A 202 -22.19 6.67 12.20
N LYS A 203 -21.51 7.44 11.35
CA LYS A 203 -20.19 8.03 11.67
C LYS A 203 -20.26 8.90 12.93
N ASP A 204 -21.25 9.78 13.03
CA ASP A 204 -21.44 10.66 14.18
C ASP A 204 -21.74 9.85 15.46
N GLN A 205 -22.56 8.81 15.36
CA GLN A 205 -22.84 7.91 16.46
C GLN A 205 -21.55 7.21 16.92
N ARG A 206 -20.81 6.58 16.02
CA ARG A 206 -19.56 5.86 16.32
C ARG A 206 -18.48 6.75 16.93
N ASN A 207 -18.38 8.00 16.48
CA ASN A 207 -17.46 8.99 17.07
C ASN A 207 -17.81 9.31 18.53
N LYS A 208 -19.11 9.43 18.84
CA LYS A 208 -19.62 9.69 20.20
C LYS A 208 -19.48 8.46 21.09
N THR A 209 -19.77 7.26 20.57
CA THR A 209 -19.78 6.00 21.33
C THR A 209 -18.44 5.27 21.35
N LYS A 210 -17.41 5.77 20.63
CA LYS A 210 -16.09 5.15 20.51
C LYS A 210 -16.13 3.75 19.89
N THR A 211 -16.93 3.61 18.83
CA THR A 211 -17.15 2.34 18.09
C THR A 211 -16.80 2.47 16.60
N MET A 212 -15.76 3.25 16.29
CA MET A 212 -15.21 3.37 14.93
C MET A 212 -14.55 2.06 14.47
N GLU A 213 -14.03 1.29 15.41
CA GLU A 213 -13.42 -0.02 15.19
C GLU A 213 -14.31 -1.10 15.80
N MET A 214 -14.50 -2.21 15.08
CA MET A 214 -15.33 -3.33 15.55
C MET A 214 -14.90 -4.64 14.90
N ILE A 215 -15.25 -5.76 15.54
CA ILE A 215 -15.20 -7.07 14.90
C ILE A 215 -16.48 -7.25 14.06
N TRP A 216 -16.34 -7.25 12.74
CA TRP A 216 -17.46 -7.42 11.84
C TRP A 216 -17.76 -8.91 11.58
N LYS A 217 -18.79 -9.43 12.25
CA LYS A 217 -19.31 -10.78 12.00
C LYS A 217 -20.13 -10.81 10.71
N ALA A 218 -19.47 -11.15 9.61
CA ALA A 218 -19.97 -10.98 8.25
C ALA A 218 -20.77 -12.18 7.70
N SER A 219 -20.89 -13.29 8.43
CA SER A 219 -21.68 -14.44 8.01
C SER A 219 -22.54 -14.94 9.16
N ALA A 220 -23.77 -15.34 8.85
CA ALA A 220 -24.63 -16.04 9.80
C ALA A 220 -24.25 -17.53 9.94
N ASN A 221 -23.48 -18.05 8.98
CA ASN A 221 -23.17 -19.48 8.86
C ASN A 221 -21.69 -19.80 9.15
N LEU A 222 -20.80 -18.82 9.05
CA LEU A 222 -19.36 -18.97 9.27
C LEU A 222 -18.95 -18.18 10.53
N GLY A 223 -18.01 -18.70 11.32
CA GLY A 223 -17.47 -18.01 12.51
C GLY A 223 -18.10 -18.40 13.86
N GLN A 224 -18.42 -19.70 14.04
CA GLN A 224 -18.42 -20.32 15.37
C GLN A 224 -16.99 -20.65 15.79
#